data_AF-A0A916SI85-F1
#
_entry.id   AF-A0A916SI85-F1
#
_cell.length_a   1.000
_cell.length_b   1.000
_cell.length_c   1.000
_cell.angle_alpha   90.00
_cell.angle_beta   90.00
_cell.angle_gamma   90.00
#
_symmetry.space_group_name_H-M   'P 1'
#
loop_
_entity.id
_entity.type
_entity.pdbx_description
1 polymer ?
#
loop_
_entity_poly.entity_id
_entity_poly.type
_entity_poly.pdbx_seq_one_letter_code
_entity_poly.pdbx_strand_id
1 'polypeptide(L)'
;MAQSLQARATRANAVPAAVAAGIVGIVMVVQAVLRAFVGVFSNLAYSSAGGINGGYDPGSVLSPFGQLFVELGTTVIPAAIGVFLAFWLLVPLVPELRVPRVVLRSLVAAAVAAALVLVFTAVYSGGSIFTGQQSFAYALFGTAQAGLYTFINVTPLVILAGFLAWFWVSKGRPAASAL
;
A
#
# COMPACT_ATOMS: atom_id res chain seq x y z
N MET A 1 27.73 20.63 -14.51
CA MET A 1 27.26 19.64 -15.52
C MET A 1 26.67 18.38 -14.88
N ALA A 2 27.22 17.82 -13.80
CA ALA A 2 26.65 16.64 -13.12
C ALA A 2 25.25 16.88 -12.49
N GLN A 3 25.01 18.05 -11.89
CA GLN A 3 23.72 18.40 -11.27
C GLN A 3 22.57 18.51 -12.29
N SER A 4 22.85 19.00 -13.51
CA SER A 4 21.81 19.11 -14.55
C SER A 4 21.41 17.76 -15.17
N LEU A 5 22.32 16.78 -15.16
CA LEU A 5 22.03 15.39 -15.56
C LEU A 5 21.23 14.64 -14.50
N GLN A 6 21.58 14.80 -13.22
CA GLN A 6 20.80 14.23 -12.11
C GLN A 6 19.36 14.78 -12.08
N ALA A 7 19.17 16.09 -12.29
CA ALA A 7 17.85 16.71 -12.32
C ALA A 7 16.96 16.26 -13.49
N ARG A 8 17.54 15.89 -14.65
CA ARG A 8 16.80 15.32 -15.78
C ARG A 8 16.45 13.85 -15.55
N ALA A 9 17.37 13.08 -14.97
CA ALA A 9 17.13 11.68 -14.63
C ALA A 9 16.01 11.51 -13.59
N THR A 10 15.95 12.38 -12.57
CA THR A 10 14.87 12.35 -11.57
C THR A 10 13.51 12.68 -12.17
N ARG A 11 13.41 13.64 -13.10
CA ARG A 11 12.15 13.95 -13.80
C ARG A 11 11.68 12.84 -14.74
N ALA A 12 12.59 12.12 -15.40
CA ALA A 12 12.23 11.04 -16.31
C ALA A 12 11.64 9.81 -15.58
N ASN A 13 12.07 9.56 -14.34
CA ASN A 13 11.58 8.45 -13.52
C ASN A 13 10.32 8.79 -12.72
N ALA A 14 9.98 10.08 -12.67
CA ALA A 14 8.89 10.60 -11.87
C ALA A 14 7.53 10.03 -12.24
N VAL A 15 7.23 10.07 -13.53
CA VAL A 15 5.94 9.66 -14.10
C VAL A 15 5.69 8.16 -13.92
N PRO A 16 6.59 7.24 -14.31
CA PRO A 16 6.35 5.82 -14.10
C PRO A 16 6.27 5.44 -12.61
N ALA A 17 7.04 6.09 -11.72
CA ALA A 17 6.92 5.88 -10.29
C ALA A 17 5.55 6.34 -9.74
N ALA A 18 5.07 7.52 -10.17
CA ALA A 18 3.76 8.03 -9.80
C ALA A 18 2.62 7.14 -10.31
N VAL A 19 2.71 6.63 -11.54
CA VAL A 19 1.72 5.71 -12.11
C VAL A 19 1.71 4.38 -11.35
N ALA A 20 2.89 3.80 -11.07
CA ALA A 20 2.98 2.55 -10.30
C ALA A 20 2.41 2.70 -8.88
N ALA A 21 2.79 3.76 -8.17
CA ALA A 21 2.25 4.06 -6.85
C ALA A 21 0.74 4.35 -6.89
N GLY A 22 0.28 5.06 -7.92
CA GLY A 22 -1.13 5.34 -8.15
C GLY A 22 -1.94 4.07 -8.37
N ILE A 23 -1.47 3.15 -9.21
CA ILE A 23 -2.13 1.86 -9.46
C ILE A 23 -2.21 1.05 -8.16
N VAL A 24 -1.09 0.92 -7.44
CA VAL A 24 -1.07 0.18 -6.17
C VAL A 24 -2.01 0.83 -5.16
N GLY A 25 -1.98 2.16 -5.02
CA GLY A 25 -2.87 2.92 -4.15
C GLY A 25 -4.34 2.71 -4.50
N ILE A 26 -4.72 2.82 -5.78
CA ILE A 26 -6.11 2.60 -6.24
C ILE A 26 -6.56 1.18 -5.90
N VAL A 27 -5.73 0.16 -6.18
CA VAL A 27 -6.09 -1.24 -5.86
C VAL A 27 -6.28 -1.41 -4.36
N MET A 28 -5.42 -0.84 -3.53
CA MET A 28 -5.56 -0.90 -2.07
C MET A 28 -6.83 -0.18 -1.59
N VAL A 29 -7.17 0.98 -2.14
CA VAL A 29 -8.42 1.70 -1.83
C VAL A 29 -9.63 0.84 -2.20
N VAL A 30 -9.65 0.25 -3.40
CA VAL A 30 -10.75 -0.63 -3.83
C VAL A 30 -10.88 -1.83 -2.89
N GLN A 31 -9.77 -2.45 -2.51
CA GLN A 31 -9.79 -3.56 -1.55
C GLN A 31 -10.33 -3.14 -0.18
N ALA A 32 -9.94 -1.98 0.34
CA ALA A 32 -10.42 -1.46 1.62
C ALA A 32 -11.92 -1.16 1.58
N VAL A 33 -12.39 -0.54 0.50
CA VAL A 33 -13.83 -0.26 0.27
C VAL A 33 -14.62 -1.57 0.19
N LEU A 34 -14.14 -2.56 -0.57
CA LEU A 34 -14.80 -3.87 -0.66
C LEU A 34 -14.85 -4.59 0.71
N ARG A 35 -13.76 -4.55 1.49
CA ARG A 35 -13.75 -5.08 2.86
C ARG A 35 -14.81 -4.40 3.74
N ALA A 36 -14.94 -3.08 3.65
CA ALA A 36 -15.96 -2.34 4.39
C ALA A 36 -17.38 -2.77 4.00
N PHE A 37 -17.67 -2.89 2.69
CA PHE A 37 -18.97 -3.41 2.22
C PHE A 37 -19.23 -4.84 2.72
N VAL A 38 -18.25 -5.73 2.62
CA VAL A 38 -18.38 -7.11 3.15
C VAL A 38 -18.67 -7.11 4.64
N GLY A 39 -18.02 -6.22 5.41
CA GLY A 39 -18.29 -6.04 6.84
C GLY A 39 -19.72 -5.62 7.13
N VAL A 40 -20.24 -4.65 6.38
CA VAL A 40 -21.64 -4.20 6.49
C VAL A 40 -22.61 -5.35 6.21
N PHE A 41 -22.43 -6.06 5.09
CA PHE A 41 -23.30 -7.20 4.75
C PHE A 41 -23.23 -8.32 5.78
N SER A 42 -22.05 -8.59 6.32
CA SER A 42 -21.87 -9.60 7.37
C SER A 42 -22.65 -9.20 8.63
N ASN A 43 -22.49 -7.96 9.11
CA ASN A 43 -23.20 -7.48 10.29
C ASN A 43 -24.73 -7.51 10.11
N LEU A 44 -25.21 -7.15 8.92
CA LEU A 44 -26.63 -7.25 8.57
C LEU A 44 -27.11 -8.70 8.57
N ALA A 45 -26.37 -9.62 7.94
CA ALA A 45 -26.71 -11.04 7.90
C ALA A 45 -26.80 -11.64 9.30
N TYR A 46 -25.81 -11.37 10.17
CA TYR A 46 -25.82 -11.84 11.56
C TYR A 46 -26.95 -11.24 12.41
N SER A 47 -27.31 -9.98 12.18
CA SER A 47 -28.46 -9.35 12.85
C SER A 47 -29.81 -9.96 12.41
N SER A 48 -29.92 -10.36 11.14
CA SER A 48 -31.13 -10.98 10.58
C SER A 48 -31.29 -12.46 10.93
N ALA A 49 -30.19 -13.15 11.27
CA ALA A 49 -30.17 -14.59 11.56
C ALA A 49 -30.56 -14.98 13.00
N GLY A 50 -31.08 -14.04 13.81
CA GLY A 50 -31.55 -14.34 15.17
C GLY A 50 -30.44 -14.64 16.17
N GLY A 51 -29.30 -13.96 16.06
CA GLY A 51 -28.22 -14.04 17.06
C GLY A 51 -28.76 -13.83 18.48
N ILE A 52 -28.32 -14.70 19.40
CA ILE A 52 -28.88 -15.00 20.74
C ILE A 52 -29.06 -13.78 21.69
N ASN A 53 -28.65 -12.57 21.30
CA ASN A 53 -28.78 -11.33 22.08
C ASN A 53 -29.33 -10.14 21.22
N GLY A 54 -30.29 -10.42 20.33
CA GLY A 54 -30.74 -9.58 19.21
C GLY A 54 -31.29 -8.17 19.50
N GLY A 55 -30.42 -7.24 19.90
CA GLY A 55 -30.61 -5.81 19.68
C GLY A 55 -29.97 -5.40 18.35
N TYR A 56 -30.76 -4.85 17.42
CA TYR A 56 -30.21 -4.12 16.27
C TYR A 56 -29.53 -2.85 16.81
N ASP A 57 -28.20 -2.81 16.81
CA ASP A 57 -27.44 -1.59 17.05
C ASP A 57 -27.12 -0.93 15.69
N PRO A 58 -27.77 0.19 15.32
CA PRO A 58 -27.51 0.89 14.06
C PRO A 58 -26.05 1.34 13.94
N GLY A 59 -25.36 1.61 15.06
CA GLY A 59 -23.96 1.99 15.08
C GLY A 59 -23.02 0.87 14.63
N SER A 60 -23.38 -0.39 14.90
CA SER A 60 -22.59 -1.55 14.52
C SER A 60 -22.56 -1.80 13.00
N VAL A 61 -23.63 -1.44 12.29
CA VAL A 61 -23.74 -1.59 10.83
C VAL A 61 -22.84 -0.60 10.09
N LEU A 62 -22.72 0.63 10.61
CA LEU A 62 -21.87 1.67 10.02
C LEU A 62 -20.42 1.63 10.51
N SER A 63 -20.13 0.88 11.59
CA SER A 63 -18.77 0.72 12.14
C SER A 63 -17.69 0.31 11.13
N PRO A 64 -17.96 -0.51 10.08
CA PRO A 64 -16.94 -0.85 9.07
C PRO A 64 -16.50 0.36 8.24
N PHE A 65 -17.37 1.35 8.02
CA PHE A 65 -16.98 2.60 7.35
C PHE A 65 -16.13 3.51 8.25
N GLY A 66 -16.33 3.48 9.57
CA GLY A 66 -15.42 4.13 10.51
C GLY A 66 -14.02 3.52 10.45
N GLN A 67 -13.94 2.18 10.37
CA GLN A 67 -12.68 1.45 10.22
C GLN A 67 -12.00 1.73 8.88
N LEU A 68 -12.76 1.96 7.80
CA LEU A 68 -12.22 2.35 6.49
C LEU A 68 -11.33 3.60 6.59
N PHE A 69 -11.76 4.65 7.30
CA PHE A 69 -10.97 5.87 7.42
C PHE A 69 -9.65 5.63 8.20
N VAL A 70 -9.71 4.82 9.24
CA VAL A 70 -8.51 4.42 10.00
C VAL A 70 -7.57 3.61 9.10
N GLU A 71 -8.11 2.65 8.34
CA GLU A 71 -7.34 1.82 7.40
C GLU A 71 -6.69 2.68 6.30
N LEU A 72 -7.41 3.64 5.74
CA LEU A 72 -6.87 4.58 4.76
C LEU A 72 -5.68 5.38 5.31
N GLY A 73 -5.81 5.92 6.53
CA GLY A 73 -4.78 6.74 7.17
C GLY A 73 -3.55 5.96 7.65
N THR A 74 -3.75 4.72 8.11
CA THR A 74 -2.69 3.91 8.76
C THR A 74 -2.03 2.90 7.83
N THR A 75 -2.72 2.45 6.77
CA THR A 75 -2.21 1.40 5.88
C THR A 75 -2.13 1.85 4.41
N VAL A 76 -3.24 2.32 3.82
CA VAL A 76 -3.31 2.56 2.38
C VAL A 76 -2.43 3.73 1.94
N ILE A 77 -2.59 4.87 2.60
CA ILE A 77 -1.81 6.08 2.28
C ILE A 77 -0.31 5.86 2.55
N PRO A 78 0.12 5.36 3.74
CA PRO A 78 1.53 5.09 3.99
C PRO A 78 2.14 4.06 3.04
N ALA A 79 1.40 3.01 2.68
CA ALA A 79 1.88 2.03 1.70
C ALA A 79 2.07 2.66 0.31
N ALA A 80 1.11 3.45 -0.17
CA ALA A 80 1.21 4.14 -1.46
C ALA A 80 2.39 5.12 -1.49
N ILE A 81 2.60 5.87 -0.41
CA ILE A 81 3.77 6.76 -0.25
C ILE A 81 5.06 5.93 -0.27
N GLY A 82 5.11 4.79 0.41
CA GLY A 82 6.29 3.92 0.41
C GLY A 82 6.64 3.36 -0.95
N VAL A 83 5.64 2.88 -1.69
CA VAL A 83 5.80 2.42 -3.07
C VAL A 83 6.28 3.56 -3.96
N PHE A 84 5.70 4.75 -3.83
CA PHE A 84 6.12 5.94 -4.56
C PHE A 84 7.58 6.29 -4.27
N LEU A 85 7.95 6.45 -3.00
CA LEU A 85 9.31 6.80 -2.60
C LEU A 85 10.32 5.75 -3.05
N ALA A 86 9.98 4.46 -2.96
CA ALA A 86 10.87 3.40 -3.39
C ALA A 86 11.09 3.37 -4.91
N PHE A 87 10.02 3.51 -5.71
CA PHE A 87 10.18 3.59 -7.16
C PHE A 87 10.78 4.93 -7.62
N TRP A 88 10.58 6.01 -6.87
CA TRP A 88 11.12 7.33 -7.19
C TRP A 88 12.61 7.46 -6.86
N LEU A 89 13.02 7.05 -5.65
CA LEU A 89 14.38 7.25 -5.14
C LEU A 89 15.29 6.05 -5.41
N LEU A 90 14.81 4.84 -5.16
CA LEU A 90 15.67 3.64 -5.12
C LEU A 90 15.76 2.95 -6.49
N VAL A 91 14.82 3.20 -7.39
CA VAL A 91 14.65 2.40 -8.62
C VAL A 91 14.35 3.28 -9.84
N PRO A 92 15.37 3.93 -10.44
CA PRO A 92 15.27 4.35 -11.82
C PRO A 92 14.93 3.12 -12.67
N LEU A 93 13.77 3.12 -13.32
CA LEU A 93 13.37 2.09 -14.29
C LEU A 93 14.21 2.30 -15.54
N VAL A 94 15.45 1.80 -15.52
CA VAL A 94 16.33 1.82 -16.68
C VAL A 94 15.95 0.62 -17.56
N PRO A 95 15.71 0.81 -18.86
CA PRO A 95 15.28 -0.29 -19.74
C PRO A 95 16.33 -1.41 -19.92
N GLU A 96 17.57 -1.18 -19.50
CA GLU A 96 18.64 -2.19 -19.48
C GLU A 96 18.50 -3.21 -18.33
N LEU A 97 17.52 -3.03 -17.44
CA LEU A 97 17.31 -3.95 -16.31
C LEU A 97 16.74 -5.28 -16.79
N ARG A 98 17.47 -6.36 -16.52
CA ARG A 98 16.97 -7.74 -16.65
C ARG A 98 15.81 -7.97 -15.69
N VAL A 99 14.83 -8.80 -16.09
CA VAL A 99 13.62 -9.16 -15.30
C VAL A 99 13.92 -9.49 -13.83
N PRO A 100 14.96 -10.27 -13.46
CA PRO A 100 15.22 -10.59 -12.05
C PRO A 100 15.51 -9.36 -11.18
N ARG A 101 16.14 -8.32 -11.74
CA ARG A 101 16.42 -7.07 -11.00
C ARG A 101 15.16 -6.24 -10.79
N VAL A 102 14.20 -6.31 -11.71
CA VAL A 102 12.88 -5.64 -11.56
C VAL A 102 12.15 -6.25 -10.37
N VAL A 103 12.11 -7.58 -10.27
CA VAL A 103 11.45 -8.29 -9.16
C VAL A 103 12.09 -7.95 -7.81
N LEU A 104 13.42 -8.02 -7.71
CA LEU A 104 14.14 -7.66 -6.47
C LEU A 104 13.86 -6.22 -6.03
N ARG A 105 13.79 -5.30 -6.99
CA ARG A 105 13.51 -3.88 -6.73
C ARG A 105 12.06 -3.66 -6.28
N SER A 106 11.11 -4.34 -6.91
CA SER A 106 9.71 -4.35 -6.46
C SER A 106 9.57 -4.94 -5.05
N LEU A 107 10.33 -5.98 -4.71
CA LEU A 107 10.35 -6.54 -3.35
C LEU A 107 10.84 -5.52 -2.33
N VAL A 108 11.92 -4.78 -2.64
CA VAL A 108 12.41 -3.70 -1.78
C VAL A 108 11.34 -2.61 -1.63
N ALA A 109 10.66 -2.23 -2.71
CA ALA A 109 9.59 -1.25 -2.64
C ALA A 109 8.41 -1.71 -1.76
N ALA A 110 8.03 -2.98 -1.84
CA ALA A 110 7.02 -3.56 -0.97
C ALA A 110 7.48 -3.59 0.50
N ALA A 111 8.75 -3.88 0.76
CA ALA A 111 9.31 -3.85 2.12
C ALA A 111 9.31 -2.43 2.70
N VAL A 112 9.65 -1.41 1.91
CA VAL A 112 9.58 0.00 2.33
C VAL A 112 8.14 0.43 2.61
N ALA A 113 7.19 0.03 1.78
CA ALA A 113 5.76 0.27 2.01
C ALA A 113 5.28 -0.37 3.32
N ALA A 114 5.63 -1.64 3.56
CA ALA A 114 5.28 -2.35 4.78
C ALA A 114 5.92 -1.72 6.03
N ALA A 115 7.17 -1.27 5.93
CA ALA A 115 7.85 -0.57 7.02
C ALA A 115 7.14 0.75 7.37
N LEU A 116 6.72 1.53 6.38
CA LEU A 116 5.94 2.75 6.63
C LEU A 116 4.59 2.45 7.28
N VAL A 117 3.87 1.43 6.81
CA VAL A 117 2.61 1.01 7.46
C VAL A 117 2.85 0.60 8.92
N LEU A 118 3.94 -0.13 9.20
CA LEU A 118 4.30 -0.49 10.57
C LEU A 118 4.50 0.75 11.43
N VAL A 119 5.25 1.76 10.96
CA VAL A 119 5.48 3.00 11.71
C VAL A 119 4.16 3.75 11.96
N PHE A 120 3.33 3.94 10.93
CA PHE A 120 2.08 4.67 11.08
C PHE A 120 1.08 3.95 11.99
N THR A 121 1.00 2.62 11.87
CA THR A 121 0.17 1.80 12.76
C THR A 121 0.70 1.86 14.19
N ALA A 122 2.03 1.84 14.39
CA ALA A 122 2.64 1.96 15.71
C ALA A 122 2.40 3.33 16.36
N VAL A 123 2.41 4.41 15.58
CA VAL A 123 2.04 5.74 16.08
C VAL A 123 0.57 5.79 16.49
N TYR A 124 -0.32 5.25 15.65
CA TYR A 124 -1.75 5.19 15.96
C TYR A 124 -2.04 4.35 17.22
N SER A 125 -1.48 3.15 17.30
CA SER A 125 -1.61 2.27 18.47
C SER A 125 -0.87 2.80 19.70
N GLY A 126 0.18 3.60 19.53
CA GLY A 126 0.82 4.33 20.62
C GLY A 126 -0.18 5.23 21.34
N GLY A 127 -0.99 5.98 20.58
CA GLY A 127 -2.06 6.81 21.10
C GLY A 127 -3.07 6.03 21.94
N SER A 128 -3.52 4.87 21.48
CA SER A 128 -4.50 4.04 22.21
C SER A 128 -3.94 3.40 23.49
N ILE A 129 -2.64 3.11 23.54
CA ILE A 129 -1.94 2.69 24.77
C ILE A 129 -1.97 3.82 25.80
N PHE A 130 -1.63 5.05 25.39
CA PHE A 130 -1.62 6.21 26.30
C PHE A 130 -3.01 6.56 26.85
N THR A 131 -4.08 6.28 26.10
CA THR A 131 -5.46 6.46 26.55
C THR A 131 -6.02 5.27 27.34
N GLY A 132 -5.21 4.23 27.58
CA GLY A 132 -5.62 3.03 28.33
C GLY A 132 -6.62 2.11 27.61
N GLN A 133 -6.85 2.32 26.31
CA GLN A 133 -7.82 1.54 25.52
C GLN A 133 -7.23 0.19 25.05
N GLN A 134 -5.91 0.05 25.06
CA GLN A 134 -5.23 -1.11 24.49
C GLN A 134 -3.99 -1.48 25.31
N SER A 135 -3.72 -2.78 25.47
CA SER A 135 -2.49 -3.24 26.11
C SER A 135 -1.30 -3.10 25.16
N PHE A 136 -0.12 -2.81 25.71
CA PHE A 136 1.13 -2.69 24.92
C PHE A 136 1.41 -3.95 24.09
N ALA A 137 1.21 -5.14 24.67
CA ALA A 137 1.41 -6.40 23.96
C ALA A 137 0.49 -6.51 22.74
N TYR A 138 -0.81 -6.23 22.91
CA TYR A 138 -1.76 -6.29 21.80
C TYR A 138 -1.40 -5.28 20.70
N ALA A 139 -1.03 -4.06 21.07
CA ALA A 139 -0.60 -3.04 20.12
C ALA A 139 0.69 -3.44 19.36
N LEU A 140 1.68 -4.00 20.06
CA LEU A 140 2.93 -4.47 19.44
C LEU A 140 2.67 -5.62 18.45
N PHE A 141 1.88 -6.62 18.84
CA PHE A 141 1.52 -7.72 17.95
C PHE A 141 0.65 -7.25 16.78
N GLY A 142 -0.33 -6.37 17.02
CA GLY A 142 -1.18 -5.83 15.97
C GLY A 142 -0.41 -5.03 14.92
N THR A 143 0.55 -4.20 15.35
CA THR A 143 1.40 -3.41 14.46
C THR A 143 2.36 -4.27 13.64
N ALA A 144 2.99 -5.26 14.26
CA ALA A 144 3.83 -6.23 13.56
C ALA A 144 3.02 -7.06 12.54
N GLN A 145 1.84 -7.53 12.94
CA GLN A 145 0.93 -8.27 12.06
C GLN A 145 0.47 -7.40 10.89
N ALA A 146 0.09 -6.14 11.12
CA ALA A 146 -0.33 -5.22 10.07
C ALA A 146 0.78 -4.97 9.04
N GLY A 147 2.01 -4.73 9.50
CA GLY A 147 3.16 -4.57 8.60
C GLY A 147 3.42 -5.82 7.76
N LEU A 148 3.41 -6.99 8.38
CA LEU A 148 3.68 -8.27 7.70
C LEU A 148 2.56 -8.65 6.71
N TYR A 149 1.30 -8.44 7.11
CA TYR A 149 0.14 -8.63 6.24
C TYR A 149 0.19 -7.66 5.05
N THR A 150 0.58 -6.41 5.28
CA THR A 150 0.77 -5.42 4.20
C THR A 150 1.84 -5.90 3.23
N PHE A 151 3.00 -6.35 3.73
CA PHE A 151 4.07 -6.87 2.89
C PHE A 151 3.58 -8.00 1.98
N ILE A 152 2.90 -9.00 2.55
CA ILE A 152 2.41 -10.18 1.79
C ILE A 152 1.42 -9.76 0.71
N ASN A 153 0.45 -8.89 1.04
CA ASN A 153 -0.60 -8.50 0.08
C ASN A 153 -0.14 -7.50 -0.98
N VAL A 154 0.76 -6.58 -0.62
CA VAL A 154 1.23 -5.51 -1.51
C VAL A 154 2.34 -6.00 -2.43
N THR A 155 3.15 -6.97 -2.01
CA THR A 155 4.25 -7.54 -2.83
C THR A 155 3.83 -7.95 -4.25
N PRO A 156 2.81 -8.81 -4.47
CA PRO A 156 2.43 -9.21 -5.82
C PRO A 156 1.97 -8.02 -6.68
N LEU A 157 1.27 -7.05 -6.09
CA LEU A 157 0.83 -5.84 -6.77
C LEU A 157 2.01 -4.94 -7.18
N VAL A 158 2.99 -4.77 -6.30
CA VAL A 158 4.19 -3.96 -6.55
C VAL A 158 5.12 -4.63 -7.57
N ILE A 159 5.20 -5.97 -7.57
CA ILE A 159 5.92 -6.71 -8.62
C ILE A 159 5.23 -6.51 -9.97
N LEU A 160 3.90 -6.64 -10.03
CA LEU A 160 3.14 -6.43 -11.25
C LEU A 160 3.27 -4.99 -11.77
N ALA A 161 3.11 -4.00 -10.89
CA ALA A 161 3.26 -2.58 -11.23
C ALA A 161 4.69 -2.27 -11.73
N GLY A 162 5.71 -2.81 -11.07
CA GLY A 162 7.10 -2.67 -11.49
C GLY A 162 7.37 -3.32 -12.87
N PHE A 163 6.76 -4.48 -13.13
CA PHE A 163 6.87 -5.16 -14.43
C PHE A 163 6.17 -4.39 -15.55
N LEU A 164 4.97 -3.86 -15.30
CA LEU A 164 4.24 -3.02 -16.26
C LEU A 164 5.01 -1.72 -16.55
N ALA A 165 5.56 -1.07 -15.53
CA ALA A 165 6.35 0.13 -15.69
C ALA A 165 7.65 -0.15 -16.48
N TRP A 166 8.30 -1.28 -16.22
CA TRP A 166 9.46 -1.73 -16.99
C TRP A 166 9.10 -1.99 -18.46
N PHE A 167 7.99 -2.68 -18.73
CA PHE A 167 7.51 -2.95 -20.09
C PHE A 167 7.16 -1.68 -20.85
N TRP A 168 6.57 -0.70 -20.18
CA TRP A 168 6.25 0.59 -20.78
C TRP A 168 7.51 1.36 -21.16
N VAL A 169 8.52 1.39 -20.28
CA VAL A 169 9.80 2.06 -20.55
C VAL A 169 10.60 1.34 -21.65
N SER A 170 10.55 0.01 -21.71
CA SER A 170 11.26 -0.75 -22.74
C SER A 170 10.62 -0.60 -24.13
N LYS A 171 9.29 -0.52 -24.23
CA LYS A 171 8.59 -0.23 -25.50
C LYS A 171 8.65 1.23 -25.93
N GLY A 172 8.67 2.17 -24.98
CA GLY A 172 8.60 3.61 -25.25
C GLY A 172 9.87 4.23 -25.84
N ARG A 173 10.97 3.48 -25.95
CA ARG A 173 12.19 3.94 -26.63
C ARG A 173 12.18 3.44 -28.09
N PRO A 174 11.83 4.28 -29.08
CA PRO A 174 12.14 3.96 -30.47
C PRO A 174 13.66 3.73 -30.60
N ALA A 175 14.03 2.82 -31.49
CA ALA A 175 15.40 2.40 -31.79
C ALA A 175 16.28 3.58 -32.25
N ALA A 176 16.69 4.45 -31.34
CA ALA A 176 17.59 5.57 -31.59
C ALA A 176 19.08 5.15 -31.58
N SER A 177 19.36 3.86 -31.79
CA SER A 177 20.71 3.30 -31.89
C SER A 177 20.92 2.51 -33.19
N ALA A 178 20.15 2.81 -34.24
CA ALA A 178 20.38 2.31 -35.60
C ALA A 178 20.98 3.38 -36.53
N LEU A 179 21.65 4.39 -35.97
CA LEU A 179 22.49 5.36 -36.69
C LEU A 179 23.85 5.48 -35.98
#